data_AF-A0A921MEK2-F1
#
_entry.id   AF-A0A921MEK2-F1
#
_cell.length_a   1.000
_cell.length_b   1.000
_cell.length_c   1.000
_cell.angle_alpha   90.00
_cell.angle_beta   90.00
_cell.angle_gamma   90.00
#
_symmetry.space_group_name_H-M   'P 1'
#
loop_
_entity.id
_entity.type
_entity.pdbx_description
1 polymer ?
#
loop_
_entity_poly.entity_id
_entity_poly.type
_entity_poly.pdbx_seq_one_letter_code
_entity_poly.pdbx_strand_id
1 'polypeptide(L)'
;DEVWHFILAGTVSCVGVAVAYAAIPTLIMAEVPREATGSAVGVNALMRSVGTSSGATVTGMVLASRVVIADGAEVPVLSAFLTTFTAGAVAALACVVLVWLARGSGRGMPAAV
;
A
#
# COMPACT_ATOMS: atom_id res chain seq x y z
N ASP A 1 -7.42 -24.74 -12.40
CA ASP A 1 -6.08 -24.69 -13.03
C ASP A 1 -5.59 -23.27 -13.36
N GLU A 2 -5.58 -22.33 -12.41
CA GLU A 2 -5.15 -20.94 -12.67
C GLU A 2 -4.30 -20.35 -11.52
N VAL A 3 -3.59 -21.21 -10.76
CA VAL A 3 -2.80 -20.81 -9.57
C VAL A 3 -1.68 -19.83 -9.92
N TRP A 4 -1.14 -19.95 -11.15
CA TRP A 4 -0.06 -19.11 -11.64
C TRP A 4 -0.44 -17.61 -11.71
N HIS A 5 -1.73 -17.27 -11.88
CA HIS A 5 -2.19 -15.89 -11.84
C HIS A 5 -1.92 -15.24 -10.48
N PHE A 6 -2.20 -15.96 -9.39
CA PHE A 6 -1.95 -15.46 -8.03
C PHE A 6 -0.46 -15.33 -7.74
N ILE A 7 0.34 -16.29 -8.21
CA ILE A 7 1.80 -16.25 -8.08
C ILE A 7 2.34 -15.01 -8.80
N LEU A 8 1.96 -14.81 -10.07
CA LEU A 8 2.38 -13.67 -10.88
C LEU A 8 1.97 -12.34 -10.24
N ALA A 9 0.70 -12.21 -9.82
CA ALA A 9 0.19 -11.00 -9.18
C ALA A 9 0.93 -10.69 -7.87
N GLY A 10 1.20 -11.72 -7.05
CA GLY A 10 1.97 -11.61 -5.82
C GLY A 10 3.41 -11.16 -6.10
N THR A 11 4.08 -11.77 -7.09
CA THR A 11 5.45 -11.39 -7.48
C THR A 11 5.52 -9.94 -7.94
N VAL A 12 4.62 -9.51 -8.84
CA VAL A 12 4.56 -8.12 -9.31
C VAL A 12 4.34 -7.14 -8.15
N SER A 13 3.43 -7.47 -7.23
CA SER A 13 3.17 -6.66 -6.05
C SER A 13 4.40 -6.54 -5.15
N CYS A 14 5.10 -7.65 -4.88
CA CYS A 14 6.33 -7.65 -4.09
C CYS A 14 7.45 -6.83 -4.73
N VAL A 15 7.62 -6.92 -6.06
CA VAL A 15 8.60 -6.10 -6.79
C VAL A 15 8.29 -4.62 -6.63
N GLY A 16 7.02 -4.22 -6.81
CA GLY A 16 6.61 -2.83 -6.60
C GLY A 16 6.88 -2.33 -5.18
N VAL A 17 6.55 -3.14 -4.18
CA VAL A 17 6.81 -2.84 -2.76
C VAL A 17 8.31 -2.69 -2.47
N ALA A 18 9.16 -3.55 -3.04
CA ALA A 18 10.61 -3.47 -2.87
C ALA A 18 11.19 -2.18 -3.47
N VAL A 19 10.76 -1.80 -4.69
CA VAL A 19 11.19 -0.56 -5.34
C VAL A 19 10.76 0.67 -4.53
N ALA A 20 9.52 0.68 -4.03
CA ALA A 20 9.02 1.77 -3.20
C ALA A 20 9.84 1.91 -1.90
N TYR A 21 10.09 0.82 -1.17
CA TYR A 21 10.88 0.87 0.06
C TYR A 21 12.34 1.24 -0.16
N ALA A 22 12.92 0.92 -1.33
CA ALA A 22 14.27 1.36 -1.66
C ALA A 22 14.36 2.88 -1.89
N ALA A 23 13.32 3.48 -2.49
CA ALA A 23 13.31 4.90 -2.83
C ALA A 23 12.98 5.82 -1.63
N ILE A 24 12.05 5.41 -0.76
CA ILE A 24 11.48 6.26 0.30
C ILE A 24 12.55 6.83 1.27
N PRO A 25 13.48 6.05 1.85
CA PRO A 25 14.45 6.60 2.80
C PRO A 25 15.38 7.63 2.17
N THR A 26 15.81 7.38 0.93
CA THR A 26 16.67 8.31 0.17
C THR A 26 15.95 9.64 -0.08
N LEU A 27 14.66 9.59 -0.43
CA LEU A 27 13.84 10.78 -0.63
C LEU A 27 13.60 11.54 0.68
N ILE A 28 13.30 10.85 1.78
CA ILE A 28 13.09 11.47 3.09
C ILE A 28 14.35 12.21 3.56
N MET A 29 15.52 11.57 3.42
CA MET A 29 16.79 12.16 3.84
C MET A 29 17.22 13.35 2.99
N ALA A 30 16.72 13.48 1.76
CA ALA A 30 17.02 14.61 0.88
C ALA A 30 16.24 15.89 1.25
N GLU A 31 15.07 15.74 1.89
CA GLU A 31 14.14 16.86 2.17
C GLU A 31 14.16 17.33 3.63
N VAL A 32 14.76 16.56 4.55
CA VAL A 32 14.70 16.83 6.00
C VAL A 32 16.09 17.18 6.55
N PRO A 33 16.22 18.22 7.42
CA PRO A 33 17.46 18.53 8.13
C PRO A 33 18.02 17.31 8.88
N ARG A 34 19.35 17.18 8.94
CA ARG A 34 20.05 15.98 9.45
C ARG A 34 19.65 15.64 10.89
N GLU A 35 19.28 16.65 11.68
CA GLU A 35 18.87 16.53 13.07
C GLU A 35 17.46 15.93 13.22
N ALA A 36 16.61 16.05 12.19
CA ALA A 36 15.22 15.59 12.19
C ALA A 36 14.99 14.29 11.39
N THR A 37 16.02 13.74 10.73
CA THR A 37 15.95 12.50 9.95
C THR A 37 15.41 11.31 10.75
N GLY A 38 15.79 11.18 12.02
CA GLY A 38 15.28 10.12 12.89
C GLY A 38 13.77 10.19 13.11
N SER A 39 13.24 11.39 13.28
CA SER A 39 11.79 11.63 13.40
C SER A 39 11.07 11.30 12.09
N ALA A 40 11.63 11.72 10.95
CA ALA A 40 11.02 11.50 9.63
C ALA A 40 10.96 10.01 9.24
N VAL A 41 12.04 9.25 9.46
CA VAL A 41 12.05 7.79 9.24
C VAL A 41 11.08 7.09 10.20
N GLY A 42 11.01 7.55 11.45
CA GLY A 42 10.04 7.05 12.44
C GLY A 42 8.60 7.24 12.00
N VAL A 43 8.22 8.43 11.53
CA VAL A 43 6.88 8.71 10.98
C VAL A 43 6.57 7.81 9.78
N ASN A 44 7.51 7.57 8.88
CA ASN A 44 7.31 6.62 7.78
C ASN A 44 7.02 5.19 8.28
N ALA A 45 7.82 4.71 9.25
CA ALA A 45 7.58 3.40 9.85
C ALA A 45 6.21 3.30 10.54
N LEU A 46 5.77 4.38 11.22
CA LEU A 46 4.44 4.47 11.84
C LEU A 46 3.34 4.41 10.78
N MET A 47 3.41 5.22 9.73
CA MET A 47 2.40 5.25 8.65
C MET A 47 2.30 3.90 7.94
N ARG A 48 3.45 3.25 7.69
CA ARG A 48 3.48 1.88 7.15
C ARG A 48 2.77 0.90 8.08
N SER A 49 3.09 0.92 9.36
CA SER A 49 2.47 0.04 10.36
C SER A 49 0.95 0.23 10.40
N VAL A 50 0.48 1.47 10.50
CA VAL A 50 -0.95 1.84 10.47
C VAL A 50 -1.62 1.37 9.19
N GLY A 51 -0.97 1.53 8.04
CA GLY A 51 -1.48 1.05 6.76
C GLY A 51 -1.61 -0.48 6.71
N THR A 52 -0.59 -1.21 7.17
CA THR A 52 -0.64 -2.68 7.20
C THR A 52 -1.68 -3.24 8.16
N SER A 53 -1.84 -2.64 9.35
CA SER A 53 -2.81 -3.11 10.33
C SER A 53 -4.24 -2.84 9.86
N SER A 54 -4.54 -1.59 9.47
CA SER A 54 -5.87 -1.23 8.95
C SER A 54 -6.22 -2.00 7.67
N GLY A 55 -5.27 -2.17 6.75
CA GLY A 55 -5.46 -2.94 5.53
C GLY A 55 -5.76 -4.43 5.79
N ALA A 56 -5.05 -5.05 6.74
CA ALA A 56 -5.32 -6.42 7.15
C ALA A 56 -6.71 -6.56 7.80
N THR A 57 -7.09 -5.62 8.68
CA THR A 57 -8.41 -5.61 9.32
C THR A 57 -9.53 -5.46 8.29
N VAL A 58 -9.44 -4.50 7.37
CA VAL A 58 -10.44 -4.30 6.30
C VAL A 58 -10.56 -5.55 5.43
N THR A 59 -9.43 -6.10 5.00
CA THR A 59 -9.40 -7.32 4.18
C THR A 59 -10.06 -8.50 4.91
N GLY A 60 -9.72 -8.70 6.19
CA GLY A 60 -10.31 -9.75 7.02
C GLY A 60 -11.82 -9.58 7.22
N MET A 61 -12.29 -8.35 7.50
CA MET A 61 -13.71 -8.06 7.65
C MET A 61 -14.50 -8.30 6.36
N VAL A 62 -13.99 -7.85 5.21
CA VAL A 62 -14.65 -8.07 3.91
C VAL A 62 -14.76 -9.56 3.63
N LEU A 63 -13.69 -10.30 3.89
CA LEU A 63 -13.63 -11.73 3.65
C LEU A 63 -14.56 -12.52 4.59
N ALA A 64 -14.64 -12.14 5.87
CA ALA A 64 -15.53 -12.74 6.86
C ALA A 64 -17.01 -12.35 6.64
N SER A 65 -17.29 -11.23 5.98
CA SER A 65 -18.67 -10.74 5.80
C SER A 65 -19.53 -11.61 4.89
N ARG A 66 -18.92 -12.37 3.99
CA ARG A 66 -19.63 -13.23 3.03
C ARG A 66 -18.96 -14.59 2.91
N VAL A 67 -19.50 -15.54 3.66
CA VAL A 67 -19.00 -16.92 3.72
C VAL A 67 -20.09 -17.91 3.30
N VAL A 68 -19.65 -19.07 2.82
CA VAL A 68 -20.47 -20.25 2.56
C VAL A 68 -19.85 -21.43 3.30
N ILE A 69 -20.68 -22.40 3.69
CA ILE A 69 -20.18 -23.62 4.32
C ILE A 69 -19.72 -24.58 3.23
N ALA A 70 -18.44 -24.94 3.24
CA ALA A 70 -17.86 -26.00 2.42
C ALA A 70 -17.15 -26.99 3.34
N ASP A 71 -17.47 -28.28 3.25
CA ASP A 71 -16.88 -29.35 4.06
C ASP A 71 -16.90 -29.07 5.59
N GLY A 72 -17.95 -28.39 6.08
CA GLY A 72 -18.12 -28.05 7.49
C GLY A 72 -17.31 -26.84 7.97
N ALA A 73 -16.57 -26.17 7.08
CA ALA A 73 -15.84 -24.93 7.36
C ALA A 73 -16.47 -23.73 6.66
N GLU A 74 -16.45 -22.57 7.32
CA GLU A 74 -16.82 -21.30 6.69
C GLU A 74 -15.70 -20.86 5.74
N VAL A 75 -16.00 -20.83 4.45
CA VAL A 75 -15.08 -20.35 3.42
C VAL A 75 -15.64 -19.11 2.73
N PRO A 76 -14.80 -18.10 2.43
CA PRO A 76 -15.27 -16.89 1.78
C PRO A 76 -15.71 -17.16 0.34
N VAL A 77 -16.79 -16.51 -0.08
CA VAL A 77 -17.25 -16.60 -1.47
C VAL A 77 -16.37 -15.78 -2.41
N LEU A 78 -16.35 -16.12 -3.70
CA LEU A 78 -15.57 -15.42 -4.74
C LEU A 78 -15.82 -13.89 -4.74
N SER A 79 -17.08 -13.46 -4.53
CA SER A 79 -17.40 -12.02 -4.51
C SER A 79 -16.68 -11.26 -3.40
N ALA A 80 -16.38 -11.91 -2.27
CA ALA A 80 -15.63 -11.30 -1.17
C ALA A 80 -14.17 -11.03 -1.59
N PHE A 81 -13.52 -11.99 -2.25
CA PHE A 81 -12.18 -11.81 -2.83
C PHE A 81 -12.15 -10.69 -3.87
N LEU A 82 -13.11 -10.67 -4.80
CA LEU A 82 -13.20 -9.60 -5.80
C LEU A 82 -13.41 -8.22 -5.18
N THR A 83 -14.19 -8.14 -4.09
CA THR A 83 -14.39 -6.89 -3.34
C THR A 83 -13.08 -6.42 -2.69
N THR A 84 -12.32 -7.33 -2.08
CA THR A 84 -11.00 -7.02 -1.51
C THR A 84 -10.02 -6.52 -2.58
N PHE A 85 -9.94 -7.21 -3.72
CA PHE A 85 -9.02 -6.81 -4.79
C PHE A 85 -9.40 -5.48 -5.43
N THR A 86 -10.70 -5.22 -5.62
CA THR A 86 -11.17 -3.92 -6.14
C THR A 86 -10.93 -2.79 -5.16
N ALA A 87 -11.14 -3.02 -3.85
CA ALA A 87 -10.78 -2.04 -2.81
C ALA A 87 -9.27 -1.74 -2.82
N GLY A 88 -8.43 -2.77 -2.93
CA GLY A 88 -6.98 -2.62 -3.07
C GLY A 88 -6.58 -1.84 -4.33
N ALA A 89 -7.21 -2.12 -5.47
CA ALA A 89 -6.97 -1.40 -6.72
C ALA A 89 -7.37 0.08 -6.63
N VAL A 90 -8.51 0.38 -6.01
CA VAL A 90 -8.95 1.77 -5.77
C VAL A 90 -7.98 2.49 -4.83
N ALA A 91 -7.51 1.84 -3.77
CA ALA A 91 -6.52 2.42 -2.85
C ALA A 91 -5.18 2.70 -3.57
N ALA A 92 -4.72 1.78 -4.43
CA ALA A 92 -3.52 1.98 -5.24
C ALA A 92 -3.66 3.15 -6.22
N LEU A 93 -4.81 3.26 -6.91
CA LEU A 93 -5.11 4.39 -7.79
C LEU A 93 -5.16 5.72 -7.03
N ALA A 94 -5.77 5.74 -5.85
CA ALA A 94 -5.80 6.92 -4.99
C ALA A 94 -4.37 7.35 -4.61
N CYS A 95 -3.49 6.41 -4.24
CA CYS A 95 -2.07 6.69 -4.01
C CYS A 95 -1.39 7.31 -5.24
N VAL A 96 -1.63 6.77 -6.45
CA VAL A 96 -1.08 7.34 -7.69
C VAL A 96 -1.55 8.78 -7.90
N VAL A 97 -2.84 9.06 -7.70
CA VAL A 97 -3.39 10.41 -7.81
C VAL A 97 -2.77 11.35 -6.78
N LEU A 98 -2.65 10.93 -5.52
CA LEU A 98 -2.04 11.74 -4.46
C LEU A 98 -0.58 12.07 -4.77
N VAL A 99 0.20 11.10 -5.24
CA VAL A 99 1.59 11.33 -5.69
C VAL A 99 1.63 12.28 -6.87
N TRP A 100 0.74 12.13 -7.85
CA TRP A 100 0.68 13.01 -9.01
C TRP A 100 0.35 14.46 -8.61
N LEU A 101 -0.60 14.67 -7.70
CA LEU A 101 -0.96 15.98 -7.18
C LEU A 101 0.18 16.61 -6.37
N ALA A 102 0.86 15.83 -5.52
CA ALA A 102 2.00 16.31 -4.73
C ALA A 102 3.16 16.80 -5.60
N ARG A 103 3.40 16.16 -6.76
CA ARG A 103 4.42 16.60 -7.73
C ARG A 103 4.12 17.96 -8.36
N GLY A 104 2.85 18.37 -8.43
CA GLY A 104 2.44 19.67 -8.96
C GLY A 104 2.87 20.84 -8.06
N SER A 105 2.90 20.63 -6.74
CA SER A 105 3.16 21.69 -5.75
C SER A 105 4.64 22.01 -5.53
N GLY A 106 5.57 21.16 -5.99
CA GLY A 106 7.02 21.33 -5.76
C GLY A 106 7.75 22.29 -6.72
N ARG A 107 7.07 22.94 -7.67
CA ARG A 107 7.69 23.80 -8.71
C ARG A 107 7.89 25.27 -8.29
N GLY A 108 7.95 25.56 -6.99
CA GLY A 108 7.85 26.93 -6.47
C GLY A 108 9.03 27.48 -5.64
N MET A 109 10.18 26.81 -5.54
CA MET A 109 11.31 27.35 -4.78
C MET A 109 12.35 28.00 -5.70
N PRO A 110 12.56 29.34 -5.62
CA PRO A 110 13.69 30.00 -6.26
C PRO A 110 15.00 29.42 -5.72
N ALA A 111 15.98 29.22 -6.60
CA ALA A 111 17.33 28.87 -6.21
C ALA A 111 17.87 29.90 -5.21
N ALA A 112 18.09 29.47 -3.96
CA ALA A 112 18.81 30.27 -2.99
C ALA A 112 20.28 30.35 -3.46
N VAL A 113 20.69 31.59 -3.74
CA VAL A 113 22.03 32.07 -4.09
C VAL A 113 22.97 31.98 -2.89
#